data_AF-A0AAD5L6T6-F1
#
_entry.id   AF-A0AAD5L6T6-F1
#
_cell.length_a   1.000
_cell.length_b   1.000
_cell.length_c   1.000
_cell.angle_alpha   90.00
_cell.angle_beta   90.00
_cell.angle_gamma   90.00
#
_symmetry.space_group_name_H-M   'P 1'
#
loop_
_entity.id
_entity.type
_entity.pdbx_description
1 polymer ?
#
loop_
_entity_poly.entity_id
_entity_poly.type
_entity_poly.pdbx_seq_one_letter_code
_entity_poly.pdbx_strand_id
1 'polypeptide(L)'
;MDGVRKVANTGRTIVCTIHQPSSEVFQVFDSLLLLKRGGETVFFGELGESASELIQYFESVPGVAPIEDGYNPATWMLEVIGAGVGNANGSTTDYVATFNASEKRALLEPSSC
;
A
#
# COMPACT_ATOMS: atom_id res chain seq x y z
N MET A 1 -12.78 -10.49 -9.96
CA MET A 1 -13.51 -9.24 -9.55
C MET A 1 -13.79 -8.38 -10.79
N ASP A 2 -14.44 -8.98 -11.80
CA ASP A 2 -14.27 -8.52 -13.19
C ASP A 2 -15.09 -7.27 -13.52
N GLY A 3 -16.18 -7.05 -12.78
CA GLY A 3 -17.06 -5.90 -12.99
C GLY A 3 -16.35 -4.58 -12.71
N VAL A 4 -15.59 -4.50 -11.62
CA VAL A 4 -14.84 -3.28 -11.24
C VAL A 4 -13.81 -2.95 -12.32
N ARG A 5 -13.01 -3.94 -12.75
CA ARG A 5 -12.03 -3.74 -13.82
C ARG A 5 -12.67 -3.33 -15.14
N LYS A 6 -13.81 -3.95 -15.52
CA LYS A 6 -14.55 -3.57 -16.74
C LYS A 6 -15.03 -2.12 -16.70
N VAL A 7 -15.54 -1.67 -15.56
CA VAL A 7 -15.96 -0.27 -15.40
C VAL A 7 -14.76 0.68 -15.48
N ALA A 8 -13.64 0.35 -14.83
CA ALA A 8 -12.43 1.16 -14.91
C ALA A 8 -11.93 1.31 -16.35
N ASN A 9 -11.90 0.20 -17.11
CA ASN A 9 -11.48 0.17 -18.52
C ASN A 9 -12.35 1.01 -19.48
N THR A 10 -13.50 1.53 -19.03
CA THR A 10 -14.30 2.49 -19.82
C THR A 10 -13.87 3.95 -19.64
N GLY A 11 -12.75 4.20 -18.95
CA GLY A 11 -12.25 5.55 -18.65
C GLY A 11 -12.86 6.18 -17.40
N ARG A 12 -13.46 5.37 -16.51
CA ARG A 12 -14.02 5.85 -15.24
C ARG A 12 -13.06 5.55 -14.11
N THR A 13 -12.76 6.55 -13.28
CA THR A 13 -12.00 6.36 -12.05
C THR A 13 -12.88 5.70 -10.99
N ILE A 14 -12.35 4.65 -10.35
CA ILE A 14 -13.01 3.96 -9.25
C ILE A 14 -12.17 4.17 -8.00
N VAL A 15 -12.80 4.64 -6.93
CA VAL A 15 -12.19 4.75 -5.61
C VAL A 15 -13.05 3.95 -4.65
N CYS A 16 -12.44 3.02 -3.92
CA CYS A 16 -13.13 2.25 -2.89
C CYS A 16 -12.20 1.98 -1.71
N THR A 17 -12.82 1.74 -0.55
CA THR A 17 -12.13 1.25 0.64
C THR A 17 -12.42 -0.23 0.80
N ILE A 18 -11.39 -1.05 0.97
CA ILE A 18 -11.54 -2.48 1.17
C ILE A 18 -10.87 -2.85 2.48
N HIS A 19 -11.61 -3.54 3.33
CA HIS A 19 -11.05 -4.13 4.53
C HIS A 19 -10.40 -5.46 4.14
N GLN A 20 -9.06 -5.48 4.06
CA GLN A 20 -8.25 -6.69 3.86
C GLN A 20 -8.68 -7.57 2.67
N PRO A 21 -8.39 -7.15 1.42
CA PRO A 21 -8.69 -7.96 0.25
C PRO A 21 -7.88 -9.27 0.22
N SER A 22 -8.43 -10.29 -0.45
CA SER A 22 -7.64 -11.44 -0.88
C SER A 22 -6.57 -11.02 -1.90
N SER A 23 -5.51 -11.81 -2.06
CA SER A 23 -4.44 -11.53 -3.03
C SER A 23 -4.98 -11.33 -4.46
N GLU A 24 -5.96 -12.14 -4.87
CA GLU A 24 -6.60 -12.02 -6.19
C GLU A 24 -7.34 -10.69 -6.36
N VAL A 25 -8.05 -10.23 -5.32
CA VAL A 25 -8.74 -8.94 -5.37
C VAL A 25 -7.74 -7.79 -5.35
N PHE A 26 -6.68 -7.90 -4.54
CA PHE A 26 -5.66 -6.86 -4.41
C PHE A 26 -4.95 -6.57 -5.74
N GLN A 27 -4.71 -7.61 -6.54
CA GLN A 27 -4.08 -7.51 -7.87
C GLN A 27 -4.94 -6.78 -8.93
N VAL A 28 -6.23 -6.55 -8.66
CA VAL A 28 -7.12 -5.84 -9.62
C VAL A 28 -6.89 -4.33 -9.62
N PHE A 29 -6.33 -3.79 -8.52
CA PHE A 29 -6.16 -2.35 -8.32
C PHE A 29 -4.86 -1.85 -8.93
N ASP A 30 -4.93 -0.69 -9.58
CA ASP A 30 -3.77 -0.06 -10.19
C ASP A 30 -2.92 0.71 -9.15
N SER A 31 -3.57 1.32 -8.15
CA SER A 31 -2.91 2.12 -7.12
C SER A 31 -3.53 1.90 -5.74
N LEU A 32 -2.73 2.12 -4.69
CA LEU A 32 -3.14 1.98 -3.30
C LEU A 32 -2.89 3.28 -2.53
N LEU A 33 -3.88 3.71 -1.75
CA LEU A 33 -3.72 4.67 -0.65
C LEU A 33 -3.82 3.90 0.67
N LEU A 34 -2.69 3.77 1.37
CA LEU A 34 -2.62 3.11 2.66
C LEU A 34 -2.54 4.16 3.78
N LEU A 35 -3.45 4.03 4.74
CA LEU A 35 -3.56 4.91 5.90
C LEU A 35 -3.30 4.11 7.17
N LYS A 36 -2.59 4.71 8.13
CA LYS A 36 -2.55 4.21 9.51
C LYS A 36 -3.63 4.89 10.37
N ARG A 37 -3.77 4.44 11.62
CA ARG A 37 -4.67 5.04 12.61
C ARG A 37 -4.41 6.56 12.70
N GLY A 38 -5.48 7.35 12.68
CA GLY A 38 -5.40 8.82 12.63
C GLY A 38 -5.60 9.40 11.23
N GLY A 39 -5.73 8.56 10.19
CA GLY A 39 -5.93 9.01 8.82
C GLY A 39 -4.65 9.51 8.15
N GLU A 40 -3.48 9.16 8.72
CA GLU A 40 -2.19 9.55 8.20
C GLU A 40 -1.71 8.59 7.11
N THR A 41 -1.21 9.14 6.01
CA THR A 41 -0.72 8.35 4.88
C THR A 41 0.64 7.73 5.18
N VAL A 42 0.77 6.45 4.88
CA VAL A 42 2.04 5.69 5.01
C VAL A 42 2.52 5.14 3.68
N PHE A 43 1.63 5.06 2.68
CA PHE A 43 1.97 4.75 1.29
C PHE A 43 0.89 5.32 0.36
N PHE A 44 1.30 5.90 -0.75
CA PHE A 44 0.42 6.17 -1.89
C PHE A 44 1.21 5.98 -3.18
N GLY A 45 0.67 5.18 -4.10
CA GLY A 45 1.32 4.92 -5.39
C GLY A 45 0.75 3.72 -6.12
N GLU A 46 1.34 3.42 -7.27
CA GLU A 46 1.05 2.22 -8.05
C GLU A 46 1.43 0.96 -7.27
N LEU A 47 0.64 -0.10 -7.43
CA LEU A 47 0.96 -1.41 -6.85
C LEU A 47 2.01 -2.15 -7.71
N GLY A 48 2.03 -1.93 -9.01
CA GLY A 48 2.85 -2.72 -9.94
C GLY A 48 2.36 -4.16 -10.07
N GLU A 49 3.08 -4.96 -10.87
CA GLU A 49 2.76 -6.37 -11.04
C GLU A 49 2.93 -7.12 -9.72
N SER A 50 1.88 -7.83 -9.28
CA SER A 50 1.88 -8.59 -8.02
C SER A 50 2.26 -7.76 -6.79
N ALA A 51 1.93 -6.45 -6.77
CA ALA A 51 2.26 -5.52 -5.69
C ALA A 51 3.77 -5.24 -5.51
N SER A 52 4.59 -5.45 -6.54
CA SER A 52 6.05 -5.29 -6.47
C SER A 52 6.51 -3.89 -5.99
N GLU A 53 5.84 -2.82 -6.42
CA GLU A 53 6.18 -1.45 -6.03
C GLU A 53 5.93 -1.17 -4.53
N LEU A 54 4.87 -1.75 -4.01
CA LEU A 54 4.53 -1.69 -2.59
C LEU A 54 5.54 -2.49 -1.75
N ILE A 55 5.86 -3.70 -2.20
CA ILE A 55 6.81 -4.60 -1.52
C ILE A 55 8.18 -3.94 -1.47
N GLN A 56 8.71 -3.50 -2.61
CA GLN A 56 10.02 -2.85 -2.69
C GLN A 56 10.10 -1.60 -1.80
N TYR A 57 9.02 -0.79 -1.75
CA TYR A 57 8.98 0.37 -0.88
C TYR A 57 9.12 -0.01 0.60
N PHE A 58 8.32 -0.95 1.09
CA PHE A 58 8.37 -1.34 2.50
C PHE A 58 9.64 -2.10 2.87
N GLU A 59 10.16 -2.96 1.99
CA GLU A 59 11.44 -3.66 2.20
C GLU A 59 12.65 -2.72 2.21
N SER A 60 12.55 -1.55 1.56
CA SER A 60 13.60 -0.52 1.65
C SER A 60 13.68 0.15 3.03
N VAL A 61 12.63 0.02 3.86
CA VAL A 61 12.57 0.62 5.19
C VAL A 61 13.38 -0.24 6.18
N PRO A 62 14.37 0.32 6.89
CA PRO A 62 15.16 -0.44 7.85
C PRO A 62 14.31 -1.13 8.91
N GLY A 63 14.54 -2.44 9.10
CA GLY A 63 13.86 -3.25 10.09
C GLY A 63 12.56 -3.91 9.60
N VAL A 64 12.13 -3.66 8.37
CA VAL A 64 11.04 -4.43 7.76
C VAL A 64 11.55 -5.79 7.30
N ALA A 65 10.85 -6.85 7.71
CA ALA A 65 11.14 -8.21 7.25
C ALA A 65 10.60 -8.39 5.81
N PRO A 66 11.37 -9.03 4.92
CA PRO A 66 10.90 -9.36 3.58
C PRO A 66 9.60 -10.17 3.61
N ILE A 67 8.76 -9.98 2.59
CA ILE A 67 7.54 -10.77 2.46
C ILE A 67 7.89 -12.24 2.14
N GLU A 68 7.16 -13.19 2.74
CA GLU A 68 7.32 -14.61 2.41
C GLU A 68 6.70 -14.94 1.05
N ASP A 69 7.30 -15.90 0.34
CA ASP A 69 6.81 -16.35 -0.96
C ASP A 69 5.35 -16.84 -0.88
N GLY A 70 4.48 -16.24 -1.70
CA GLY A 70 3.06 -16.56 -1.76
C GLY A 70 2.22 -15.97 -0.62
N TYR A 71 2.82 -15.22 0.29
CA TYR A 71 2.08 -14.50 1.34
C TYR A 71 1.28 -13.34 0.75
N ASN A 72 0.12 -13.03 1.32
CA ASN A 72 -0.76 -11.99 0.79
C ASN A 72 -0.17 -10.60 1.05
N PRO A 73 0.18 -9.80 0.02
CA PRO A 73 0.75 -8.47 0.22
C PRO A 73 -0.18 -7.53 1.00
N ALA A 74 -1.51 -7.70 0.86
CA ALA A 74 -2.48 -6.89 1.59
C ALA A 74 -2.49 -7.19 3.10
N THR A 75 -2.18 -8.43 3.49
CA THR A 75 -2.02 -8.81 4.89
C THR A 75 -0.68 -8.32 5.43
N TRP A 76 0.39 -8.60 4.70
CA TRP A 76 1.76 -8.20 5.06
C TRP A 76 1.89 -6.69 5.27
N MET A 77 1.39 -5.86 4.35
CA MET A 77 1.50 -4.40 4.48
C MET A 77 0.83 -3.87 5.77
N LEU A 78 -0.25 -4.51 6.22
CA LEU A 78 -0.94 -4.13 7.45
C LEU A 78 -0.14 -4.56 8.68
N GLU A 79 0.50 -5.73 8.65
CA GLU A 79 1.40 -6.20 9.70
C GLU A 79 2.63 -5.29 9.81
N VAL A 80 3.23 -4.90 8.68
CA VAL A 80 4.38 -3.97 8.63
C VAL A 80 4.07 -2.66 9.36
N ILE A 81 2.87 -2.09 9.15
CA ILE A 81 2.46 -0.82 9.80
C ILE A 81 1.80 -1.02 11.17
N GLY A 82 1.76 -2.24 11.71
CA GLY A 82 1.18 -2.55 13.02
C GLY A 82 -0.35 -2.50 13.08
N ALA A 83 -1.03 -2.60 11.93
CA ALA A 83 -2.48 -2.68 11.78
C ALA A 83 -3.00 -4.12 11.55
N GLY A 84 -2.12 -5.12 11.52
CA GLY A 84 -2.45 -6.54 11.34
C GLY A 84 -3.11 -7.20 12.55
N VAL A 85 -3.73 -8.36 12.33
CA VAL A 85 -4.36 -9.18 13.39
C VAL A 85 -3.33 -10.18 13.91
N GLY A 86 -2.53 -9.76 14.89
CA GLY A 86 -1.48 -10.58 15.50
C GLY A 86 -0.11 -9.93 15.37
N ASN A 87 0.62 -9.89 16.49
CA ASN A 87 1.89 -9.21 16.68
C ASN A 87 1.87 -7.69 16.51
N ALA A 88 1.69 -7.02 17.64
CA ALA A 88 2.29 -5.71 17.88
C ALA A 88 3.82 -5.87 17.93
N ASN A 89 4.46 -6.09 16.79
CA ASN A 89 5.82 -5.61 16.65
C ASN A 89 5.67 -4.09 16.68
N GLY A 90 5.86 -3.51 17.87
CA GLY A 90 5.92 -2.08 18.07
C GLY A 90 7.06 -1.55 17.22
N SER A 91 6.78 -1.33 15.94
CA SER A 91 7.72 -0.76 15.02
C SER A 91 7.98 0.64 15.55
N THR A 92 9.17 0.85 16.09
CA THR A 92 9.68 2.18 16.46
C THR A 92 9.76 3.10 15.24
N THR A 93 9.61 2.53 14.02
CA THR A 93 9.64 3.25 12.77
C THR A 93 8.37 4.08 12.58
N ASP A 94 8.56 5.39 12.47
CA ASP A 94 7.48 6.29 12.09
C ASP A 94 7.28 6.26 10.57
N TYR A 95 6.43 5.35 10.11
CA TYR A 95 6.11 5.20 8.68
C TYR A 95 5.49 6.46 8.05
N VAL A 96 4.91 7.36 8.84
CA VAL A 96 4.41 8.65 8.31
C VAL A 96 5.57 9.56 8.00
N ALA A 97 6.53 9.69 8.92
CA ALA A 97 7.75 10.45 8.67
C ALA A 97 8.56 9.84 7.51
N THR A 98 8.68 8.51 7.45
CA THR A 98 9.33 7.80 6.35
C THR A 98 8.65 8.09 5.01
N PHE A 99 7.32 8.00 4.95
CA PHE A 99 6.58 8.32 3.73
C PHE A 99 6.76 9.78 3.33
N ASN A 100 6.65 10.72 4.27
CA ASN A 100 6.79 12.15 4.00
C ASN A 100 8.19 12.53 3.48
N ALA A 101 9.22 11.78 3.87
CA ALA A 101 10.59 11.96 3.39
C ALA A 101 10.90 11.17 2.09
N SER A 102 9.98 10.33 1.62
CA SER A 102 10.20 9.45 0.46
C SER A 102 9.98 10.17 -0.88
N GLU A 103 10.61 9.67 -1.94
CA GLU A 103 10.37 10.13 -3.31
C GLU A 103 8.90 9.95 -3.73
N LYS A 104 8.22 8.91 -3.23
CA LYS A 104 6.79 8.67 -3.50
C LYS A 104 5.93 9.82 -2.98
N ARG A 105 6.31 10.50 -1.89
CA ARG A 105 5.62 11.73 -1.44
C ARG A 105 5.92 12.92 -2.36
N ALA A 106 7.17 13.08 -2.78
CA ALA A 106 7.59 14.19 -3.63
C ALA A 106 6.85 14.19 -5.00
N LEU A 107 6.59 13.00 -5.56
CA LEU A 107 5.82 12.85 -6.81
C LEU A 107 4.35 13.32 -6.71
N LEU A 108 3.82 13.48 -5.49
CA LEU A 108 2.45 13.90 -5.24
C LEU A 108 2.34 15.41 -5.02
N GLU A 109 3.46 16.08 -4.77
CA GLU A 109 3.44 17.52 -4.68
C GLU A 109 3.16 18.06 -6.07
N PRO A 110 2.14 18.93 -6.24
CA PRO A 110 1.87 19.52 -7.53
C PRO A 110 3.15 20.22 -7.97
N SER A 111 3.63 19.88 -9.17
CA SER A 111 4.70 20.63 -9.82
C SER A 111 4.31 22.10 -9.72
N SER A 112 5.09 22.89 -8.97
CA SER A 112 4.87 24.31 -8.81
C SER A 112 4.69 24.91 -10.20
N CYS A 113 3.44 25.27 -10.55
CA CYS A 113 3.15 26.09 -11.70
C CYS A 113 3.79 27.46 -11.53
#